data_AF-A0A2N3VQ03-F1
#
_entry.id   AF-A0A2N3VQ03-F1
#
_cell.length_a   1.000
_cell.length_b   1.000
_cell.length_c   1.000
_cell.angle_alpha   90.00
_cell.angle_beta   90.00
_cell.angle_gamma   90.00
#
_symmetry.space_group_name_H-M   'P 1'
#
loop_
_entity.id
_entity.type
_entity.pdbx_description
1 polymer ?
#
loop_
_entity_poly.entity_id
_entity_poly.type
_entity_poly.pdbx_seq_one_letter_code
_entity_poly.pdbx_strand_id
1 'polypeptide(L)'
;MKPTAASQAPPEHRVQVVLSACSADDAESVLGVLRRYFSADEGADDAGHGPTSRGPARPTVWTAAFDTSRVPQEVSRAALGDAVTVDVQGGPVAVARLRDVLHRTFEVEDAGAASGDQEVDLQLRLRGR
;
A
#
# COMPACT_ATOMS: atom_id res chain seq x y z
N MET A 1 -14.85 -24.77 20.34
CA MET A 1 -14.44 -23.36 20.46
C MET A 1 -14.42 -22.78 19.06
N LYS A 2 -15.37 -21.89 18.72
CA LYS A 2 -15.37 -21.23 17.41
C LYS A 2 -14.42 -20.03 17.50
N PRO A 3 -13.41 -19.90 16.61
CA PRO A 3 -12.65 -18.67 16.59
C PRO A 3 -13.56 -17.53 16.16
N THR A 4 -13.55 -16.49 16.97
CA THR A 4 -14.17 -15.18 16.78
C THR A 4 -13.98 -14.71 15.35
N ALA A 5 -15.08 -14.36 14.68
CA ALA A 5 -15.01 -13.61 13.44
C ALA A 5 -14.28 -12.30 13.76
N ALA A 6 -13.00 -12.22 13.39
CA ALA A 6 -12.38 -10.94 13.10
C ALA A 6 -13.38 -10.21 12.20
N SER A 7 -13.69 -8.95 12.49
CA SER A 7 -14.46 -8.12 11.56
C SER A 7 -13.59 -7.93 10.31
N GLN A 8 -13.56 -8.95 9.46
CA GLN A 8 -12.94 -8.92 8.16
C GLN A 8 -13.84 -8.00 7.34
N ALA A 9 -13.31 -6.85 6.96
CA ALA A 9 -13.92 -6.08 5.90
C ALA A 9 -14.15 -7.01 4.69
N PRO A 10 -15.23 -6.82 3.91
CA PRO A 10 -15.45 -7.60 2.70
C PRO A 10 -14.18 -7.59 1.84
N PRO A 11 -13.76 -8.74 1.26
CA PRO A 11 -12.50 -8.85 0.52
C PRO A 11 -12.43 -7.87 -0.67
N GLU A 12 -13.57 -7.42 -1.17
CA GLU A 12 -13.71 -6.44 -2.25
C GLU A 12 -13.20 -5.03 -1.91
N HIS A 13 -12.95 -4.73 -0.63
CA HIS A 13 -12.44 -3.43 -0.16
C HIS A 13 -10.99 -3.49 0.33
N ARG A 14 -10.41 -4.69 0.40
CA ARG A 14 -9.03 -4.89 0.85
C ARG A 14 -8.07 -4.73 -0.31
N VAL A 15 -6.96 -4.04 -0.04
CA VAL A 15 -5.81 -3.95 -0.94
C VAL A 15 -4.54 -4.27 -0.18
N GLN A 16 -3.67 -5.03 -0.82
CA GLN A 16 -2.30 -5.22 -0.40
C GLN A 16 -1.41 -4.23 -1.13
N VAL A 17 -0.52 -3.58 -0.39
CA VAL A 17 0.45 -2.61 -0.89
C VAL A 17 1.84 -3.13 -0.58
N VAL A 18 2.69 -3.18 -1.59
CA VAL A 18 4.09 -3.58 -1.49
C VAL A 18 4.95 -2.42 -1.97
N LEU A 19 5.83 -1.91 -1.12
CA LEU A 19 6.79 -0.86 -1.43
C LEU A 19 8.15 -1.47 -1.66
N SER A 20 8.80 -1.06 -2.75
CA SER A 20 10.15 -1.50 -3.11
C SER A 20 10.97 -0.36 -3.72
N ALA A 21 12.27 -0.60 -3.90
CA ALA A 21 13.22 0.35 -4.48
C ALA A 21 13.28 1.72 -3.75
N CYS A 22 13.06 1.74 -2.44
CA CYS A 22 13.03 2.95 -1.62
C CYS A 22 13.81 2.81 -0.31
N SER A 23 14.05 3.93 0.36
CA SER A 23 14.60 3.97 1.71
C SER A 23 13.54 3.61 2.75
N ALA A 24 13.97 3.22 3.96
CA ALA A 24 13.03 2.97 5.06
C ALA A 24 12.21 4.21 5.45
N ASP A 25 12.80 5.41 5.32
CA ASP A 25 12.13 6.67 5.64
C ASP A 25 11.03 6.99 4.62
N ASP A 26 11.30 6.77 3.33
CA ASP A 26 10.30 6.93 2.27
C ASP A 26 9.18 5.90 2.39
N ALA A 27 9.53 4.64 2.69
CA ALA A 27 8.54 3.59 2.90
C ALA A 27 7.60 3.92 4.08
N GLU A 28 8.17 4.33 5.21
CA GLU A 28 7.39 4.76 6.38
C GLU A 28 6.56 6.01 6.08
N SER A 29 7.05 6.95 5.26
CA SER A 29 6.29 8.11 4.83
C SER A 29 5.07 7.72 4.00
N VAL A 30 5.23 6.83 3.00
CA VAL A 30 4.11 6.34 2.19
C VAL A 30 3.12 5.54 3.04
N LEU A 31 3.59 4.59 3.85
CA LEU A 31 2.73 3.80 4.72
C LEU A 31 2.02 4.66 5.78
N GLY A 32 2.70 5.65 6.35
CA GLY A 32 2.14 6.58 7.32
C GLY A 32 1.02 7.43 6.72
N VAL A 33 1.20 7.90 5.48
CA VAL A 33 0.15 8.59 4.70
C VAL A 33 -1.04 7.66 4.47
N LEU A 34 -0.82 6.42 4.03
CA LEU A 34 -1.91 5.46 3.80
C LEU A 34 -2.64 5.12 5.10
N ARG A 35 -1.92 4.91 6.21
CA ARG A 35 -2.48 4.68 7.56
C ARG A 35 -3.31 5.85 8.09
N ARG A 36 -3.06 7.08 7.60
CA ARG A 36 -3.86 8.26 7.96
C ARG A 36 -5.24 8.25 7.28
N TYR A 37 -5.33 7.68 6.09
CA TYR A 37 -6.54 7.73 5.26
C TYR A 37 -7.34 6.43 5.23
N PHE A 38 -6.66 5.30 5.40
CA PHE A 38 -7.22 3.96 5.33
C PHE A 38 -6.94 3.21 6.63
N SER A 39 -7.85 2.31 7.00
CA SER A 39 -7.63 1.44 8.15
C SER A 39 -6.62 0.36 7.74
N ALA A 40 -5.46 0.32 8.37
CA ALA A 40 -4.54 -0.79 8.20
C ALA A 40 -5.13 -2.03 8.86
N ASP A 41 -5.16 -3.15 8.14
CA ASP A 41 -5.59 -4.41 8.72
C ASP A 41 -4.41 -5.01 9.50
N GLU A 42 -4.42 -4.84 10.82
CA GLU A 42 -3.35 -5.32 11.72
C GLU A 42 -3.29 -6.87 11.76
N GLY A 43 -4.28 -7.55 11.17
CA GLY A 43 -4.31 -9.00 10.98
C GLY A 43 -3.61 -9.52 9.72
N ALA A 44 -3.15 -8.62 8.84
CA ALA A 44 -2.27 -8.94 7.70
C ALA A 44 -0.79 -8.66 8.00
N ASP A 45 -0.48 -8.23 9.22
CA ASP A 45 0.89 -8.12 9.75
C ASP A 45 1.45 -9.52 10.08
N ASP A 46 1.44 -10.44 9.11
CA ASP A 46 2.26 -11.66 9.17
C ASP A 46 3.65 -11.42 8.55
N ALA A 47 3.89 -10.23 8.00
CA ALA A 47 5.23 -9.78 7.60
C ALA A 47 5.84 -8.88 8.69
N GLY A 48 5.82 -9.36 9.93
CA GLY A 48 6.76 -8.95 10.95
C GLY A 48 8.19 -9.26 10.52
N HIS A 49 8.76 -8.40 9.69
CA HIS A 49 10.16 -8.06 9.80
C HIS A 49 10.32 -6.59 9.42
N GLY A 50 10.81 -5.81 10.38
CA GLY A 50 11.68 -4.69 10.05
C GLY A 50 12.90 -5.19 9.25
N PRO A 51 13.99 -4.43 9.12
CA PRO A 51 15.13 -4.94 8.36
C PRO A 51 15.74 -6.20 9.02
N THR A 52 15.55 -7.40 8.45
CA THR A 52 16.41 -8.58 8.74
C THR A 52 17.77 -8.44 8.05
N SER A 53 18.35 -7.24 8.01
CA SER A 53 19.61 -7.03 7.32
C SER A 53 20.79 -7.40 8.22
N ARG A 54 21.05 -8.71 8.36
CA ARG A 54 22.40 -9.24 8.66
C ARG A 54 23.04 -9.92 7.42
N GLY A 55 22.70 -9.45 6.21
CA GLY A 55 23.31 -9.92 4.97
C GLY A 55 23.35 -8.82 3.89
N PRO A 56 24.25 -8.93 2.90
CA PRO A 56 24.47 -7.86 1.92
C PRO A 56 23.28 -7.72 0.96
N ALA A 57 22.84 -6.47 0.77
CA ALA A 57 22.07 -5.95 -0.36
C ALA A 57 20.85 -6.77 -0.83
N ARG A 58 19.96 -7.19 0.08
CA ARG A 58 18.58 -7.52 -0.35
C ARG A 58 17.79 -6.22 -0.54
N PRO A 59 17.04 -6.06 -1.64
CA PRO A 59 16.07 -4.97 -1.73
C PRO A 59 15.13 -5.09 -0.54
N THR A 60 15.07 -4.05 0.28
CA THR A 60 14.12 -3.99 1.38
C THR A 60 12.74 -3.77 0.75
N VAL A 61 11.79 -4.62 1.15
CA VAL A 61 10.41 -4.58 0.69
C VAL A 61 9.53 -4.41 1.91
N TRP A 62 8.58 -3.49 1.85
CA TRP A 62 7.62 -3.22 2.91
C TRP A 62 6.23 -3.58 2.42
N THR A 63 5.48 -4.35 3.22
CA THR A 63 4.16 -4.85 2.83
C THR A 63 3.14 -4.43 3.88
N ALA A 64 2.01 -3.90 3.44
CA ALA A 64 0.88 -3.55 4.31
C ALA A 64 -0.45 -3.80 3.61
N ALA A 65 -1.49 -4.13 4.37
CA ALA A 65 -2.84 -4.25 3.83
C ALA A 65 -3.73 -3.13 4.38
N PHE A 66 -4.58 -2.57 3.51
CA PHE A 66 -5.47 -1.46 3.83
C PHE A 66 -6.90 -1.77 3.42
N ASP A 67 -7.85 -1.30 4.23
CA ASP A 67 -9.26 -1.24 3.88
C ASP A 67 -9.59 0.11 3.22
N THR A 68 -10.10 0.03 1.99
CA THR A 68 -10.49 1.19 1.16
C THR A 68 -12.00 1.42 1.14
N SER A 69 -12.73 0.87 2.12
CA SER A 69 -14.18 1.06 2.22
C SER A 69 -14.55 2.53 2.36
N ARG A 70 -13.68 3.32 3.01
CA ARG A 70 -13.78 4.78 3.15
C ARG A 70 -12.73 5.47 2.30
N VAL A 71 -13.16 6.43 1.47
CA VAL A 71 -12.26 7.31 0.71
C VAL A 71 -12.17 8.65 1.42
N PRO A 72 -10.96 9.15 1.74
CA PRO A 72 -10.79 10.45 2.36
C PRO A 72 -11.23 11.59 1.44
N GLN A 73 -11.98 12.56 1.98
CA GLN A 73 -12.35 13.77 1.25
C GLN A 73 -11.17 14.72 1.04
N GLU A 74 -10.25 14.79 2.00
CA GLU A 74 -9.06 15.64 1.94
C GLU A 74 -7.80 14.79 2.08
N VAL A 75 -6.81 15.07 1.23
CA VAL A 75 -5.48 14.48 1.36
C VAL A 75 -4.43 15.59 1.33
N SER A 76 -3.44 15.45 2.20
CA SER A 76 -2.26 16.30 2.28
C SER A 76 -1.16 15.73 1.39
N ARG A 77 -0.39 16.61 0.75
CA ARG A 77 0.79 16.23 -0.01
C ARG A 77 1.88 15.70 0.91
N ALA A 78 2.67 14.77 0.42
CA ALA A 78 3.83 14.25 1.12
C ALA A 78 5.08 14.33 0.24
N ALA A 79 6.21 14.64 0.87
CA ALA A 79 7.51 14.64 0.22
C ALA A 79 8.11 13.22 0.30
N LEU A 80 8.87 12.85 -0.72
CA LEU A 80 9.70 11.65 -0.75
C LEU A 80 11.11 12.10 -1.15
N GLY A 81 12.12 11.51 -0.54
CA GLY A 81 13.52 11.74 -0.88
C GLY A 81 13.89 11.13 -2.23
N ASP A 82 13.38 9.93 -2.50
CA ASP A 82 13.61 9.19 -3.74
C ASP A 82 12.32 8.61 -4.33
N ALA A 83 12.40 8.09 -5.55
CA ALA A 83 11.26 7.45 -6.18
C ALA A 83 10.95 6.11 -5.53
N VAL A 84 9.68 5.88 -5.19
CA VAL A 84 9.21 4.65 -4.54
C VAL A 84 8.40 3.81 -5.53
N THR A 85 8.73 2.54 -5.69
CA THR A 85 7.88 1.61 -6.44
C THR A 85 6.82 1.04 -5.53
N VAL A 86 5.57 1.06 -5.97
CA VAL A 86 4.39 0.63 -5.21
C VAL A 86 3.59 -0.33 -6.04
N ASP A 87 3.51 -1.57 -5.59
CA ASP A 87 2.65 -2.60 -6.17
C ASP A 87 1.38 -2.70 -5.32
N VAL A 88 0.22 -2.56 -5.96
CA VAL A 88 -1.09 -2.57 -5.31
C VAL A 88 -1.91 -3.72 -5.88
N GLN A 89 -2.24 -4.69 -5.03
CA GLN A 89 -3.05 -5.84 -5.39
C GLN A 89 -4.38 -5.84 -4.63
N GLY A 90 -5.49 -6.05 -5.33
CA GLY A 90 -6.80 -6.25 -4.71
C GLY A 90 -7.95 -6.14 -5.69
N GLY A 91 -9.17 -5.97 -5.18
CA GLY A 91 -10.34 -5.77 -6.04
C GLY A 91 -10.23 -4.49 -6.89
N PRO A 92 -10.74 -4.47 -8.13
CA PRO A 92 -10.58 -3.33 -9.06
C PRO A 92 -11.06 -1.99 -8.48
N VAL A 93 -12.16 -2.01 -7.73
CA VAL A 93 -12.69 -0.80 -7.05
C VAL A 93 -11.75 -0.34 -5.93
N ALA A 94 -11.21 -1.28 -5.15
CA ALA A 94 -10.33 -0.97 -4.03
C ALA A 94 -8.98 -0.41 -4.52
N VAL A 95 -8.41 -1.02 -5.56
CA VAL A 95 -7.20 -0.55 -6.23
C VAL A 95 -7.40 0.85 -6.80
N ALA A 96 -8.53 1.11 -7.48
CA ALA A 96 -8.84 2.43 -8.04
C ALA A 96 -8.94 3.53 -6.95
N ARG A 97 -9.53 3.22 -5.80
CA ARG A 97 -9.64 4.15 -4.67
C ARG A 97 -8.28 4.48 -4.05
N LEU A 98 -7.44 3.48 -3.84
CA LEU A 98 -6.09 3.70 -3.30
C LEU A 98 -5.24 4.50 -4.29
N ARG A 99 -5.31 4.17 -5.58
CA ARG A 99 -4.67 4.92 -6.67
C ARG A 99 -5.07 6.40 -6.67
N ASP A 100 -6.36 6.72 -6.53
CA ASP A 100 -6.83 8.12 -6.48
C ASP A 100 -6.18 8.90 -5.32
N VAL A 101 -6.14 8.30 -4.13
CA VAL A 101 -5.50 8.90 -2.95
C VAL A 101 -4.00 9.13 -3.18
N LEU A 102 -3.31 8.17 -3.81
CA LEU A 102 -1.90 8.33 -4.17
C LEU A 102 -1.69 9.47 -5.18
N HIS A 103 -2.49 9.58 -6.24
CA HIS A 103 -2.39 10.68 -7.23
C HIS A 103 -2.65 12.06 -6.62
N ARG A 104 -3.50 12.12 -5.60
CA ARG A 104 -3.80 13.38 -4.91
C ARG A 104 -2.69 13.77 -3.92
N THR A 105 -1.93 12.80 -3.42
CA THR A 105 -0.88 12.99 -2.39
C THR A 105 0.53 13.14 -2.98
N PHE A 106 0.87 12.35 -3.99
CA PHE A 106 2.20 12.25 -4.60
C PHE A 106 2.14 12.55 -6.09
N GLU A 107 3.31 12.72 -6.71
CA GLU A 107 3.42 12.54 -8.17
C GLU A 107 3.47 11.05 -8.48
N VAL A 108 2.56 10.57 -9.32
CA VAL A 108 2.38 9.14 -9.60
C VAL A 108 2.59 8.89 -11.10
N GLU A 109 3.46 7.94 -11.42
CA GLU A 109 3.62 7.38 -12.76
C GLU A 109 3.10 5.94 -12.78
N ASP A 110 2.17 5.62 -13.68
CA ASP A 110 1.75 4.24 -13.93
C ASP A 110 2.88 3.46 -14.60
N ALA A 111 3.40 2.41 -13.94
CA ALA A 111 4.47 1.57 -14.46
C ALA A 111 3.95 0.28 -15.11
N GLY A 112 2.80 -0.23 -14.67
CA GLY A 112 2.15 -1.39 -15.26
C GLY A 112 0.86 -1.78 -14.53
N ALA A 113 0.02 -2.59 -15.18
CA ALA A 113 -1.14 -3.19 -14.55
C ALA A 113 -1.42 -4.58 -15.15
N ALA A 114 -1.82 -5.52 -14.29
CA ALA A 114 -2.32 -6.84 -14.68
C ALA A 114 -3.68 -7.08 -14.01
N SER A 115 -4.66 -7.56 -14.77
CA SER A 115 -5.99 -7.91 -14.24
C SER A 115 -6.19 -9.41 -14.34
N GLY A 116 -6.48 -10.04 -13.20
CA GLY A 116 -7.06 -11.37 -13.14
C GLY A 116 -8.59 -11.31 -13.24
N ASP A 117 -9.24 -12.45 -12.96
CA ASP A 117 -10.70 -12.60 -13.05
C ASP A 117 -11.44 -11.79 -11.98
N GLN A 118 -10.81 -11.60 -10.80
CA GLN A 118 -11.39 -10.88 -9.67
C GLN A 118 -10.43 -9.91 -8.96
N GLU A 119 -9.14 -9.96 -9.28
CA GLU A 119 -8.12 -9.10 -8.67
C GLU A 119 -7.36 -8.32 -9.75
N VAL A 120 -6.92 -7.12 -9.38
CA VAL A 120 -6.04 -6.26 -10.17
C VAL A 120 -4.75 -6.08 -9.41
N ASP A 121 -3.65 -6.24 -10.12
CA ASP A 121 -2.31 -5.81 -9.72
C ASP A 121 -1.97 -4.54 -10.49
N LEU A 122 -1.55 -3.50 -9.78
CA LEU A 122 -1.20 -2.21 -10.32
C LEU A 122 0.15 -1.79 -9.77
N GLN A 123 1.13 -1.58 -10.65
CA GLN A 123 2.42 -1.06 -10.30
C GLN A 123 2.50 0.44 -10.61
N LEU A 124 2.84 1.21 -9.59
CA LEU A 124 2.98 2.66 -9.61
C LEU A 124 4.40 3.06 -9.19
N ARG A 125 4.86 4.20 -9.67
CA ARG A 125 6.06 4.86 -9.17
C ARG A 125 5.70 6.21 -8.58
N LEU A 126 5.98 6.39 -7.30
CA LEU A 126 5.69 7.62 -6.56
C LEU A 126 6.93 8.51 -6.51
N ARG A 127 6.74 9.81 -6.59
CA ARG A 127 7.73 10.84 -6.28
C ARG A 127 7.11 11.92 -5.39
N GLY A 128 7.96 12.61 -4.61
CA GLY A 128 7.55 13.75 -3.81
C GLY A 128 6.97 14.87 -4.68
N ARG A 129 5.97 15.57 -4.15
CA ARG A 129 5.24 16.65 -4.84
C ARG A 129 5.39 18.00 -4.15
#